data_AF-A0A0V1ALG9-F1
#
_entry.id   AF-A0A0V1ALG9-F1
#
_cell.length_a   1.000
_cell.length_b   1.000
_cell.length_c   1.000
_cell.angle_alpha   90.00
_cell.angle_beta   90.00
_cell.angle_gamma   90.00
#
_symmetry.space_group_name_H-M   'P 1'
#
loop_
_entity.id
_entity.type
_entity.pdbx_description
1 polymer ?
#
loop_
_entity_poly.entity_id
_entity_poly.type
_entity_poly.pdbx_seq_one_letter_code
_entity_poly.pdbx_strand_id
1 'polypeptide(L)'
;LIAFAEKFQHRQWFLQQEVDLFHFRILCERNASIRDILSQNNITYESISEYEKEHQWKQLFDGGHSAKVKYFKKMKKLPPEEEAIEQKRFVMQWEFYNV
;
A
#
# COMPACT_ATOMS: atom_id res chain seq x y z
N LEU A 1 9.34 17.51 -21.37
CA LEU A 1 8.46 18.10 -20.33
C LEU A 1 7.71 19.36 -20.80
N ILE A 2 8.39 20.37 -21.37
CA ILE A 2 7.74 21.63 -21.83
C ILE A 2 6.60 21.37 -22.85
N ALA A 3 6.73 20.35 -23.71
CA ALA A 3 5.76 20.05 -24.77
C ALA A 3 4.32 19.77 -24.28
N PHE A 4 4.15 19.28 -23.04
CA PHE A 4 2.82 19.00 -22.47
C PHE A 4 2.35 20.09 -21.50
N ALA A 5 3.15 21.14 -21.28
CA ALA A 5 2.90 22.14 -20.25
C ALA A 5 1.87 23.19 -20.65
N GLU A 6 1.56 23.37 -21.94
CA GLU A 6 0.75 24.49 -22.43
C GLU A 6 -0.74 24.32 -22.13
N LYS A 7 -1.31 23.16 -22.47
CA LYS A 7 -2.75 22.89 -22.29
C LYS A 7 -3.01 22.08 -21.03
N PHE A 8 -4.07 22.45 -20.29
CA PHE A 8 -4.49 21.72 -19.08
C PHE A 8 -4.71 20.23 -19.34
N GLN A 9 -5.40 19.89 -20.43
CA GLN A 9 -5.66 18.50 -20.81
C GLN A 9 -4.36 17.72 -21.08
N HIS A 10 -3.37 18.35 -21.71
CA HIS A 10 -2.08 17.72 -21.98
C HIS A 10 -1.29 17.50 -20.69
N ARG A 11 -1.33 18.45 -19.75
CA ARG A 11 -0.72 18.29 -18.42
C ARG A 11 -1.36 17.15 -17.65
N GLN A 12 -2.69 17.07 -17.63
CA GLN A 12 -3.41 15.98 -16.95
C GLN A 12 -3.08 14.61 -17.55
N TRP A 13 -3.12 14.49 -18.88
CA TRP A 13 -2.77 13.25 -19.55
C TRP A 13 -1.32 12.84 -19.28
N PHE A 14 -0.38 13.79 -19.39
CA PHE A 14 1.03 13.55 -19.14
C PHE A 14 1.29 13.12 -17.69
N LEU A 15 0.71 13.81 -16.70
CA LEU A 15 0.84 13.44 -15.30
C LEU A 15 0.27 12.05 -15.02
N GLN A 16 -0.85 11.68 -15.65
CA GLN A 16 -1.41 10.34 -15.51
C GLN A 16 -0.40 9.28 -15.98
N GLN A 17 0.20 9.46 -17.16
CA GLN A 17 1.18 8.50 -17.69
C GLN A 17 2.45 8.42 -16.83
N GLU A 18 2.99 9.55 -16.37
CA GLU A 18 4.18 9.56 -15.52
C GLU A 18 3.93 8.94 -14.15
N VAL A 19 2.76 9.18 -13.55
CA VAL A 19 2.36 8.54 -12.28
C VAL A 19 2.19 7.04 -12.45
N ASP A 20 1.57 6.59 -13.54
CA ASP A 20 1.42 5.16 -13.83
C ASP A 20 2.78 4.48 -14.04
N LEU A 21 3.70 5.13 -14.76
CA LEU A 21 5.06 4.65 -14.93
C LEU A 21 5.84 4.63 -13.61
N PHE A 22 5.68 5.65 -12.77
CA PHE A 22 6.29 5.70 -11.45
C PHE A 22 5.79 4.55 -10.56
N HIS A 23 4.47 4.30 -10.54
CA HIS A 23 3.90 3.15 -9.82
C HIS A 23 4.51 1.84 -10.29
N PHE A 24 4.61 1.60 -11.60
CA PHE A 24 5.21 0.38 -12.14
C PHE A 24 6.67 0.21 -11.69
N ARG A 25 7.47 1.30 -11.73
CA ARG A 25 8.87 1.27 -11.29
C ARG A 25 8.97 0.93 -9.81
N ILE A 26 8.22 1.61 -8.94
CA ILE A 26 8.20 1.32 -7.50
C ILE A 26 7.80 -0.12 -7.20
N LEU A 27 6.84 -0.69 -7.96
CA LEU A 27 6.45 -2.09 -7.81
C LEU A 27 7.57 -3.08 -8.20
N CYS A 28 8.55 -2.68 -9.00
CA CYS A 28 9.69 -3.53 -9.37
C CYS A 28 10.92 -3.31 -8.49
N GLU A 29 10.88 -2.33 -7.58
CA GLU A 29 11.99 -1.97 -6.72
C GLU A 29 12.08 -2.85 -5.47
N ARG A 30 13.30 -3.01 -4.95
CA ARG A 30 13.53 -3.71 -3.68
C ARG A 30 13.19 -2.80 -2.50
N ASN A 31 12.71 -3.39 -1.40
CA ASN A 31 12.38 -2.67 -0.17
C ASN A 31 13.50 -1.75 0.36
N ALA A 32 14.76 -2.16 0.25
CA ALA A 32 15.89 -1.32 0.63
C ALA A 32 15.99 -0.05 -0.25
N SER A 33 15.86 -0.21 -1.57
CA SER A 33 15.86 0.89 -2.54
C SER A 33 14.69 1.86 -2.30
N ILE A 34 13.50 1.33 -1.98
CA ILE A 34 12.33 2.15 -1.65
C ILE A 34 12.60 2.99 -0.39
N ARG A 35 13.22 2.43 0.66
CA ARG A 35 13.58 3.18 1.87
C ARG A 35 14.59 4.30 1.57
N ASP A 36 15.56 4.04 0.71
CA ASP A 36 16.52 5.05 0.28
C ASP A 36 15.80 6.19 -0.47
N ILE A 37 14.89 5.87 -1.40
CA ILE A 37 14.07 6.87 -2.11
C ILE A 37 13.26 7.71 -1.13
N LEU A 38 12.60 7.10 -0.14
CA LEU A 38 11.83 7.84 0.87
C LEU A 38 12.73 8.81 1.65
N SER A 39 13.90 8.34 2.10
CA SER A 39 14.86 9.17 2.84
C SER A 39 15.38 10.36 2.02
N GLN A 40 15.70 10.15 0.73
CA GLN A 40 16.16 11.19 -0.18
C GLN A 40 15.09 12.25 -0.45
N ASN A 41 13.81 11.89 -0.30
CA ASN A 41 12.68 12.79 -0.46
C ASN A 41 12.19 13.38 0.87
N ASN A 42 12.98 13.28 1.95
CA ASN A 42 12.65 13.75 3.29
C ASN A 42 11.37 13.13 3.87
N ILE A 43 11.05 11.90 3.47
CA ILE A 43 9.94 11.13 4.01
C ILE A 43 10.50 10.18 5.07
N THR A 44 10.14 10.43 6.33
CA THR A 44 10.49 9.53 7.43
C THR A 44 9.63 8.28 7.36
N TYR A 45 10.27 7.11 7.29
CA TYR A 45 9.58 5.82 7.28
C TYR A 45 10.26 4.86 8.24
N GLU A 46 9.48 4.38 9.21
CA GLU A 46 9.88 3.35 10.17
C GLU A 46 8.87 2.21 10.11
N SER A 47 9.37 0.97 10.18
CA SER A 47 8.49 -0.19 10.27
C SER A 47 7.96 -0.31 11.69
N ILE A 48 6.65 -0.53 11.82
CA ILE A 48 6.05 -0.95 13.10
C ILE A 48 6.62 -2.30 13.53
N SER A 49 6.81 -2.48 14.83
CA SER A 49 7.26 -3.76 15.39
C SER A 49 6.18 -4.85 15.27
N GLU A 50 6.58 -6.11 15.33
CA GLU A 50 5.61 -7.23 15.34
C GLU A 50 4.67 -7.16 16.55
N TYR A 51 5.19 -6.71 17.70
CA TYR A 51 4.39 -6.50 18.91
C TYR A 51 3.31 -5.44 18.67
N GLU A 52 3.66 -4.26 18.14
CA GLU A 52 2.69 -3.21 17.85
C GLU A 52 1.65 -3.67 16.82
N LYS A 53 2.10 -4.38 15.79
CA LYS A 53 1.25 -4.96 14.75
C LYS A 53 0.24 -5.95 15.34
N GLU A 54 0.69 -6.81 16.27
CA GLU A 54 -0.17 -7.74 16.98
C GLU A 54 -1.15 -7.05 17.94
N HIS A 55 -0.81 -5.91 18.52
CA HIS A 55 -1.73 -5.17 19.39
C HIS A 55 -2.75 -4.33 18.60
N GLN A 56 -2.39 -3.89 17.40
CA GLN A 56 -3.18 -2.97 16.59
C GLN A 56 -3.87 -3.62 15.38
N TRP A 57 -3.74 -4.94 15.19
CA TRP A 57 -4.19 -5.61 13.96
C TRP A 57 -5.65 -5.31 13.58
N LYS A 58 -6.54 -5.20 14.56
CA LYS A 58 -7.96 -4.85 14.32
C LYS A 58 -8.09 -3.47 13.67
N GLN A 59 -7.42 -2.47 14.23
CA GLN A 59 -7.43 -1.10 13.72
C GLN A 59 -6.78 -1.02 12.33
N LEU A 60 -5.68 -1.77 12.13
CA LEU A 60 -5.01 -1.87 10.83
C LEU A 60 -5.90 -2.52 9.77
N PHE A 61 -6.65 -3.56 10.12
CA PHE A 61 -7.59 -4.22 9.22
C PHE A 61 -8.80 -3.33 8.90
N ASP A 62 -9.38 -2.69 9.91
CA ASP A 62 -10.58 -1.86 9.77
C ASP A 62 -10.30 -0.57 9.00
N GLY A 63 -9.14 0.06 9.23
CA GLY A 63 -8.66 1.22 8.49
C GLY A 63 -8.15 0.87 7.07
N GLY A 64 -7.89 -0.41 6.79
CA GLY A 64 -7.41 -0.88 5.50
C GLY A 64 -8.49 -0.83 4.41
N HIS A 65 -8.21 -0.10 3.33
CA HIS A 65 -9.11 0.00 2.17
C HIS A 65 -8.58 -0.73 0.93
N SER A 66 -7.62 -1.63 1.11
CA SER A 66 -6.99 -2.36 0.01
C SER A 66 -8.00 -3.28 -0.70
N ALA A 67 -7.73 -3.58 -1.98
CA ALA A 67 -8.55 -4.53 -2.75
C ALA A 67 -8.63 -5.90 -2.06
N LYS A 68 -7.57 -6.31 -1.35
CA LYS A 68 -7.54 -7.55 -0.57
C LYS A 68 -8.46 -7.48 0.66
N VAL A 69 -8.52 -6.37 1.40
CA VAL A 69 -9.52 -6.18 2.49
C VAL A 69 -10.94 -6.22 1.95
N LYS A 70 -11.19 -5.55 0.82
CA LYS A 70 -12.51 -5.55 0.17
C LYS A 70 -12.92 -6.95 -0.28
N TYR A 71 -11.99 -7.71 -0.84
CA TYR A 71 -12.21 -9.11 -1.22
C TYR A 71 -12.51 -9.99 -0.01
N PHE A 72 -11.72 -9.88 1.06
CA PHE A 72 -11.95 -10.60 2.32
C PHE A 72 -13.34 -10.30 2.89
N LYS A 73 -13.70 -9.01 3.01
CA LYS A 73 -15.03 -8.58 3.48
C LYS A 73 -16.18 -9.07 2.59
N LYS A 74 -15.93 -9.37 1.31
CA LYS A 74 -16.94 -9.88 0.36
C LYS A 74 -17.13 -11.40 0.46
N MET A 75 -16.13 -12.15 0.93
CA MET A 75 -16.17 -13.62 1.03
C MET A 75 -16.88 -14.16 2.29
N LYS A 76 -17.81 -13.39 2.85
CA LYS A 76 -18.52 -13.63 4.13
C LYS A 76 -19.21 -15.00 4.26
N LYS A 77 -18.46 -16.03 4.65
CA LYS A 77 -19.02 -17.33 5.07
C LYS A 77 -18.31 -17.95 6.28
N LEU A 78 -17.51 -17.19 7.01
CA LEU A 78 -16.84 -17.68 8.22
C LEU A 78 -17.60 -17.24 9.48
N PRO A 79 -17.66 -18.09 10.52
CA PRO A 79 -18.06 -17.68 11.87
C PRO A 79 -17.19 -16.51 12.38
N PRO A 80 -17.70 -15.64 13.27
CA PRO A 80 -16.97 -14.45 13.73
C PRO A 80 -15.58 -14.73 14.33
N GLU A 81 -15.41 -15.88 14.97
CA GLU A 81 -14.16 -16.28 15.60
C GLU A 81 -13.10 -16.68 14.55
N GLU A 82 -13.48 -17.49 13.57
CA GLU A 82 -12.62 -17.87 12.44
C GLU A 82 -12.29 -16.65 11.55
N GLU A 83 -13.25 -15.75 11.38
CA GLU A 83 -13.05 -14.49 10.67
C GLU A 83 -11.97 -13.64 11.35
N ALA A 84 -12.03 -13.48 12.68
CA ALA A 84 -11.04 -12.73 13.44
C ALA A 84 -9.63 -13.34 13.36
N ILE A 85 -9.52 -14.67 13.37
CA ILE A 85 -8.24 -15.37 13.21
C ILE A 85 -7.64 -15.10 11.83
N GLU A 86 -8.45 -15.23 10.77
CA GLU A 86 -7.99 -14.99 9.40
C GLU A 86 -7.67 -13.52 9.12
N GLN A 87 -8.46 -12.57 9.67
CA GLN A 87 -8.14 -11.15 9.60
C GLN A 87 -6.81 -10.83 10.27
N LYS A 88 -6.58 -11.35 11.48
CA LYS A 88 -5.30 -11.19 12.19
C LYS A 88 -4.16 -11.77 11.38
N ARG A 89 -4.29 -13.02 10.89
CA ARG A 89 -3.28 -13.68 10.05
C ARG A 89 -2.94 -12.85 8.82
N PHE A 90 -3.94 -12.32 8.16
CA PHE A 90 -3.80 -11.48 6.99
C PHE A 90 -3.05 -10.17 7.28
N VAL A 91 -3.37 -9.49 8.38
CA VAL A 91 -2.60 -8.31 8.83
C VAL A 91 -1.17 -8.70 9.16
N MET A 92 -0.94 -9.80 9.88
CA MET A 92 0.41 -10.23 10.23
C MET A 92 1.25 -10.54 9.00
N GLN A 93 0.65 -11.09 7.94
CA GLN A 93 1.29 -11.32 6.63
C GLN A 93 1.43 -10.06 5.75
N TRP A 94 0.83 -8.93 6.11
CA TRP A 94 1.07 -7.68 5.41
C TRP A 94 2.48 -7.19 5.66
N GLU A 95 3.38 -7.53 4.77
CA GLU A 95 4.53 -6.68 4.55
C GLU A 95 4.06 -5.50 3.72
N PHE A 96 4.27 -4.29 4.23
CA PHE A 96 3.77 -3.08 3.59
C PHE A 96 4.31 -2.88 2.16
N TYR A 97 5.30 -3.68 1.75
CA TYR A 97 5.66 -3.98 0.37
C TYR A 97 6.24 -5.40 0.33
N ASN A 98 5.48 -6.37 -0.19
CA ASN A 98 5.99 -7.71 -0.51
C ASN A 98 5.98 -7.85 -2.04
N VAL A 99 7.12 -7.51 -2.65
CA VAL A 99 7.54 -7.94 -3.99
C VAL A 99 8.88 -8.63 -3.83
#